data_AF-A0A0B8PG05-F1
#
_entry.id   AF-A0A0B8PG05-F1
#
_cell.length_a   1.000
_cell.length_b   1.000
_cell.length_c   1.000
_cell.angle_alpha   90.00
_cell.angle_beta   90.00
_cell.angle_gamma   90.00
#
_symmetry.space_group_name_H-M   'P 1'
#
loop_
_entity.id
_entity.type
_entity.pdbx_description
1 polymer ?
#
loop_
_entity_poly.entity_id
_entity_poly.type
_entity_poly.pdbx_seq_one_letter_code
_entity_poly.pdbx_strand_id
1 'polypeptide(L)'
;MNERQLQQQKFDLSGESLVVGNIDECPLSPEQLALTTAESDYVIESFDSGLTAEVFHIRVEGRDYILKKRRPQAKVQNPDGQYSFLNEVQRRADFKAVEHNPDFRHIVKTI
;
A
#
# COMPACT_ATOMS: atom_id res chain seq x y z
N MET A 1 13.55 10.30 18.33
CA MET A 1 13.10 9.21 17.45
C MET A 1 13.01 7.93 18.26
N ASN A 2 11.96 7.14 18.08
CA ASN A 2 11.88 5.80 18.67
C ASN A 2 12.57 4.76 17.77
N GLU A 3 12.82 3.55 18.29
CA GLU A 3 13.51 2.47 17.55
C GLU A 3 12.83 2.14 16.23
N ARG A 4 11.48 2.18 16.22
CA ARG A 4 10.66 1.98 15.03
C ARG A 4 10.95 3.00 13.93
N GLN A 5 11.00 4.29 14.27
CA GLN A 5 11.35 5.38 13.33
C GLN A 5 12.78 5.24 12.80
N LEU A 6 13.71 4.78 13.64
CA LEU A 6 15.10 4.55 13.22
C LEU A 6 15.21 3.38 12.23
N GLN A 7 14.48 2.29 12.44
CA GLN A 7 14.43 1.17 11.49
C GLN A 7 13.81 1.59 10.15
N GLN A 8 12.74 2.38 10.18
CA GLN A 8 12.10 2.91 8.96
C GLN A 8 13.07 3.80 8.17
N GLN A 9 13.74 4.72 8.85
CA GLN A 9 14.72 5.59 8.22
C GLN A 9 15.89 4.78 7.63
N LYS A 10 16.38 3.76 8.35
CA LYS A 10 17.43 2.87 7.84
C LYS A 10 16.98 2.12 6.59
N PHE A 11 15.75 1.60 6.58
CA PHE A 11 15.20 0.92 5.41
C PHE A 11 15.03 1.88 4.23
N ASP A 12 14.44 3.06 4.43
CA ASP A 12 14.25 4.07 3.38
C ASP A 12 15.60 4.52 2.79
N LEU A 13 16.62 4.70 3.64
CA LEU A 13 17.98 5.03 3.21
C LEU A 13 18.73 3.87 2.55
N SER A 14 18.36 2.62 2.81
CA SER A 14 19.02 1.44 2.22
C SER A 14 18.79 1.32 0.72
N GLY A 15 17.69 1.89 0.22
CA GLY A 15 17.26 1.71 -1.17
C GLY A 15 16.81 0.29 -1.52
N GLU A 16 16.71 -0.61 -0.53
CA GLU A 16 16.21 -1.96 -0.74
C GLU A 16 14.75 -1.94 -1.21
N SER A 17 14.43 -2.84 -2.13
CA SER A 17 13.06 -3.00 -2.61
C SER A 17 12.26 -3.88 -1.66
N LEU A 18 11.09 -3.41 -1.27
CA LEU A 18 10.11 -4.21 -0.54
C LEU A 18 9.22 -4.96 -1.53
N VAL A 19 9.35 -6.28 -1.59
CA VAL A 19 8.53 -7.14 -2.47
C VAL A 19 7.38 -7.73 -1.65
N VAL A 20 6.14 -7.44 -2.04
CA VAL A 20 4.93 -7.90 -1.36
C VAL A 20 3.92 -8.42 -2.37
N GLY A 21 3.38 -9.61 -2.11
CA GLY A 21 2.37 -10.25 -2.96
C GLY A 21 2.96 -10.95 -4.18
N ASN A 22 2.08 -11.29 -5.13
CA ASN A 22 2.44 -11.92 -6.40
C ASN A 22 1.88 -11.10 -7.56
N ILE A 23 2.68 -10.90 -8.61
CA ILE A 23 2.28 -10.17 -9.82
C ILE A 23 1.16 -10.91 -10.58
N ASP A 24 1.15 -12.24 -10.55
CA ASP A 24 0.13 -13.05 -11.23
C ASP A 24 -1.25 -12.90 -10.58
N GLU A 25 -1.31 -12.42 -9.34
CA GLU A 25 -2.55 -12.16 -8.60
C GLU A 25 -2.99 -10.68 -8.70
N CYS A 26 -2.22 -9.84 -9.40
CA CYS A 26 -2.50 -8.43 -9.53
C CYS A 26 -3.23 -8.15 -10.86
N PRO A 27 -4.39 -7.47 -10.84
CA PRO A 27 -5.19 -7.25 -12.05
C PRO A 27 -4.55 -6.27 -13.05
N LEU A 28 -3.52 -5.53 -12.64
CA LEU A 28 -2.81 -4.54 -13.46
C LEU A 28 -1.30 -4.65 -13.21
N SER A 29 -0.49 -4.29 -14.21
CA SER A 29 0.96 -4.23 -14.03
C SER A 29 1.38 -3.13 -13.04
N PRO A 30 2.53 -3.27 -12.34
CA PRO A 30 3.04 -2.23 -11.45
C PRO A 30 3.19 -0.86 -12.11
N GLU A 31 3.57 -0.84 -13.39
CA GLU A 31 3.72 0.40 -14.18
C GLU A 31 2.36 1.09 -14.39
N GLN A 32 1.32 0.33 -14.73
CA GLN A 32 -0.03 0.87 -14.84
C GLN A 32 -0.56 1.40 -13.51
N LEU A 33 -0.33 0.66 -12.41
CA LEU A 33 -0.74 1.09 -11.07
C LEU A 33 -0.05 2.39 -10.63
N ALA A 34 1.23 2.58 -10.98
CA ALA A 34 1.96 3.80 -10.68
C ALA A 34 1.41 5.01 -11.46
N LEU A 35 0.99 4.78 -12.70
CA LEU A 35 0.44 5.80 -13.61
C LEU A 35 -1.05 6.07 -13.41
N THR A 36 -1.78 5.27 -12.63
CA THR A 36 -3.21 5.47 -12.38
C THR A 36 -3.49 6.88 -11.84
N THR A 37 -4.45 7.57 -12.46
CA THR A 37 -5.00 8.86 -12.03
C THR A 37 -6.53 8.79 -11.97
N ALA A 38 -7.20 9.83 -11.48
CA ALA A 38 -8.66 9.88 -11.43
C ALA A 38 -9.32 9.77 -12.83
N GLU A 39 -8.58 10.12 -13.88
CA GLU A 39 -9.03 10.09 -15.28
C GLU A 39 -8.78 8.76 -15.99
N SER A 40 -8.18 7.77 -15.31
CA SER A 40 -7.97 6.45 -15.90
C SER A 40 -9.31 5.74 -16.15
N ASP A 41 -9.49 5.15 -17.33
CA ASP A 41 -10.78 4.55 -17.78
C ASP A 41 -11.34 3.48 -16.84
N TYR A 42 -10.49 2.84 -16.04
CA TYR A 42 -10.84 1.79 -15.08
C TYR A 42 -11.05 2.32 -13.65
N VAL A 43 -10.92 3.63 -13.41
CA VAL A 43 -11.21 4.26 -12.12
C VAL A 43 -12.69 4.64 -12.06
N ILE A 44 -13.37 4.13 -11.04
CA ILE A 44 -14.79 4.40 -10.78
C ILE A 44 -14.93 5.63 -9.88
N GLU A 45 -14.08 5.73 -8.86
CA GLU A 45 -14.11 6.82 -7.89
C GLU A 45 -12.71 7.11 -7.35
N SER A 46 -12.42 8.37 -7.08
CA SER A 46 -11.15 8.82 -6.49
C SER A 46 -11.40 9.56 -5.17
N PHE A 47 -10.60 9.24 -4.15
CA PHE A 47 -10.66 9.87 -2.84
C PHE A 47 -9.32 10.57 -2.53
N ASP A 48 -9.32 11.90 -2.50
CA ASP A 48 -8.12 12.73 -2.26
C ASP A 48 -7.98 13.24 -0.81
N SER A 49 -8.87 12.83 0.10
CA SER A 49 -8.85 13.29 1.50
C SER A 49 -7.67 12.76 2.32
N GLY A 50 -6.96 11.74 1.81
CA GLY A 50 -5.82 11.13 2.48
C GLY A 50 -4.58 12.03 2.51
N LEU A 51 -3.89 12.04 3.66
CA LEU A 51 -2.70 12.86 3.87
C LEU A 51 -1.43 12.30 3.21
N THR A 52 -1.33 10.97 3.08
CA THR A 52 -0.10 10.27 2.69
C THR A 52 -0.28 9.44 1.41
N ALA A 53 -1.52 9.19 1.03
CA ALA A 53 -1.89 8.45 -0.16
C ALA A 53 -3.16 9.03 -0.81
N GLU A 54 -3.28 8.77 -2.10
CA GLU A 54 -4.51 8.84 -2.87
C GLU A 54 -5.15 7.46 -2.89
N VAL A 55 -6.47 7.39 -2.83
CA VAL A 55 -7.21 6.14 -2.89
C VAL A 55 -8.10 6.15 -4.13
N PHE A 56 -8.03 5.10 -4.92
CA PHE A 56 -8.85 4.90 -6.11
C PHE A 56 -9.66 3.61 -5.95
N HIS A 57 -10.97 3.71 -6.18
CA HIS A 57 -11.79 2.54 -6.46
C HIS A 57 -11.65 2.25 -7.95
N ILE A 58 -11.05 1.10 -8.28
CA ILE A 58 -10.86 0.66 -9.66
C ILE A 58 -11.72 -0.58 -9.94
N ARG A 59 -12.13 -0.72 -11.20
CA ARG A 59 -12.78 -1.93 -11.70
C ARG A 59 -12.01 -2.50 -12.88
N VAL A 60 -11.54 -3.73 -12.73
CA VAL A 60 -10.76 -4.44 -13.75
C VAL A 60 -11.39 -5.82 -13.93
N GLU A 61 -11.66 -6.21 -15.18
CA GLU A 61 -12.30 -7.50 -15.53
C GLU A 61 -13.61 -7.77 -14.74
N GLY A 62 -14.39 -6.71 -14.48
CA GLY A 62 -15.65 -6.80 -13.74
C GLY A 62 -15.49 -7.00 -12.22
N ARG A 63 -14.27 -6.96 -11.70
CA ARG A 63 -13.96 -7.04 -10.25
C ARG A 63 -13.54 -5.68 -9.72
N ASP A 64 -13.98 -5.39 -8.50
CA ASP A 64 -13.68 -4.13 -7.82
C ASP A 64 -12.46 -4.27 -6.89
N TYR A 65 -11.57 -3.28 -6.96
CA TYR A 65 -10.38 -3.20 -6.12
C TYR A 65 -10.19 -1.80 -5.56
N ILE A 66 -9.47 -1.71 -4.45
CA ILE A 66 -9.02 -0.45 -3.87
C ILE A 66 -7.52 -0.31 -4.09
N LEU A 67 -7.13 0.67 -4.89
CA LEU A 67 -5.74 1.07 -5.09
C LEU A 67 -5.41 2.21 -4.13
N LYS A 68 -4.42 1.99 -3.27
CA LYS A 68 -3.87 3.04 -2.40
C LYS A 68 -2.49 3.45 -2.91
N LYS A 69 -2.41 4.61 -3.57
CA LYS A 69 -1.17 5.12 -4.19
C LYS A 69 -0.50 6.14 -3.27
N ARG A 70 0.79 5.93 -2.95
CA ARG A 70 1.57 6.91 -2.18
C ARG A 70 1.68 8.22 -2.94
N ARG A 71 1.52 9.35 -2.25
CA ARG A 71 1.80 10.67 -2.84
C ARG A 71 3.31 10.86 -3.05
N PRO A 72 3.74 11.52 -4.14
CA PRO A 72 5.14 11.92 -4.29
C PRO A 72 5.63 12.77 -3.11
N GLN A 73 4.77 13.65 -2.61
CA GLN A 73 4.99 14.44 -1.41
C GLN A 73 3.81 14.25 -0.45
N ALA A 74 4.08 13.75 0.77
CA ALA A 74 3.06 13.63 1.80
C ALA A 74 2.59 15.02 2.25
N LYS A 75 1.28 15.20 2.48
CA LYS A 75 0.70 16.44 3.03
C LYS A 75 1.08 16.65 4.51
N VAL A 76 1.64 15.62 5.16
CA VAL A 76 2.15 15.67 6.54
C VAL A 76 3.68 15.64 6.52
N GLN A 77 4.30 16.63 7.17
CA GLN A 77 5.76 16.82 7.16
C GLN A 77 6.47 16.33 8.42
N ASN A 78 5.77 15.66 9.34
CA ASN A 78 6.42 15.02 10.48
C ASN A 78 6.97 13.63 10.07
N PRO A 79 8.00 13.10 10.77
CA PRO A 79 8.56 11.78 10.47
C PRO A 79 7.52 10.65 10.48
N ASP A 80 6.54 10.70 11.38
CA ASP A 80 5.48 9.69 11.43
C ASP A 80 4.60 9.68 10.17
N GLY A 81 4.30 10.85 9.60
CA GLY A 81 3.58 11.00 8.35
C GLY A 81 4.41 10.53 7.16
N GLN A 82 5.70 10.91 7.12
CA GLN A 82 6.63 10.52 6.07
C GLN A 82 6.70 8.99 5.92
N TYR A 83 6.81 8.26 7.03
CA TYR A 83 6.96 6.80 7.01
C TYR A 83 5.64 6.03 7.18
N SER A 84 4.50 6.71 7.37
CA SER A 84 3.20 6.07 7.60
C SER A 84 2.80 5.08 6.49
N PHE A 85 3.05 5.44 5.22
CA PHE A 85 2.74 4.58 4.10
C PHE A 85 3.63 3.33 4.09
N LEU A 86 4.94 3.50 4.28
CA LEU A 86 5.89 2.39 4.37
C LEU A 86 5.51 1.43 5.50
N ASN A 87 5.07 1.96 6.65
CA ASN A 87 4.61 1.15 7.78
C ASN A 87 3.41 0.27 7.44
N GLU A 88 2.47 0.79 6.65
CA GLU A 88 1.30 0.02 6.24
C GLU A 88 1.69 -1.13 5.30
N VAL A 89 2.61 -0.88 4.37
CA VAL A 89 3.09 -1.92 3.44
C VAL A 89 3.92 -2.98 4.18
N GLN A 90 4.85 -2.58 5.06
CA GLN A 90 5.65 -3.51 5.86
C GLN A 90 4.77 -4.38 6.76
N ARG A 91 3.81 -3.79 7.48
CA ARG A 91 2.86 -4.58 8.28
C ARG A 91 2.02 -5.52 7.43
N ARG A 92 1.62 -5.13 6.23
CA ARG A 92 0.87 -6.01 5.33
C ARG A 92 1.72 -7.20 4.88
N ALA A 93 3.01 -6.98 4.61
CA ALA A 93 3.95 -8.03 4.29
C ALA A 93 4.13 -8.99 5.47
N ASP A 94 4.33 -8.46 6.68
CA ASP A 94 4.46 -9.25 7.91
C ASP A 94 3.22 -10.14 8.12
N PHE A 95 2.02 -9.57 7.95
CA PHE A 95 0.77 -10.33 8.05
C PHE A 95 0.62 -11.39 6.97
N LYS A 96 1.04 -11.12 5.73
CA LYS A 96 1.02 -12.11 4.64
C LYS A 96 1.95 -13.29 4.95
N ALA A 97 3.12 -13.05 5.54
CA ALA A 97 4.07 -14.10 5.90
C ALA A 97 3.50 -15.08 6.95
N VAL A 98 2.60 -14.61 7.82
CA VAL A 98 1.98 -15.42 8.88
C VAL A 98 0.52 -15.80 8.60
N GLU A 99 -0.04 -15.45 7.44
CA GLU A 99 -1.46 -15.68 7.09
C GLU A 99 -1.84 -17.17 7.14
N HIS A 100 -0.90 -18.06 6.85
CA HIS A 100 -1.08 -19.52 6.90
C HIS A 100 -0.75 -20.14 8.26
N ASN A 101 -0.30 -19.35 9.24
CA ASN A 101 -0.01 -19.84 10.57
C ASN A 101 -1.33 -20.06 11.34
N PRO A 102 -1.63 -21.29 11.81
CA PRO A 102 -2.87 -21.59 12.52
C PRO A 102 -3.03 -20.84 13.86
N ASP A 103 -1.93 -20.35 14.44
CA ASP A 103 -1.96 -19.51 15.65
C ASP A 103 -2.23 -18.03 15.35
N PHE A 104 -2.22 -17.64 14.08
CA PHE A 104 -2.55 -16.29 13.65
C PHE A 104 -4.07 -16.11 13.60
N ARG A 105 -4.63 -15.78 14.78
CA ARG A 105 -6.08 -15.62 15.01
C ARG A 105 -6.54 -14.18 14.72
N HIS A 106 -7.85 -14.00 14.56
CA HIS A 106 -8.53 -12.71 14.36
C HIS A 106 -8.46 -12.07 12.96
N ILE A 107 -7.86 -12.72 11.96
CA ILE A 107 -8.13 -12.37 10.56
C ILE A 107 -9.47 -13.01 10.15
N VAL A 108 -10.46 -12.16 9.91
CA VAL A 108 -11.73 -12.59 9.32
C VAL A 108 -11.51 -12.75 7.82
N LYS A 109 -11.68 -13.97 7.30
CA LYS A 109 -11.75 -14.16 5.85
C LYS A 109 -12.98 -13.44 5.34
N THR A 110 -12.79 -12.38 4.56
CA THR A 110 -13.86 -11.78 3.77
C THR A 110 -14.22 -12.74 2.64
N ILE A 111 -15.47 -13.21 2.67
CA ILE A 111 -16.15 -13.99 1.63
C ILE A 111 -16.35 -13.17 0.36
#